data_AF-A0AAV5ZZU8-F1
#
_entry.id   AF-A0AAV5ZZU8-F1
#
_cell.length_a   1.000
_cell.length_b   1.000
_cell.length_c   1.000
_cell.angle_alpha   90.00
_cell.angle_beta   90.00
_cell.angle_gamma   90.00
#
_symmetry.space_group_name_H-M   'P 1'
#
loop_
_entity.id
_entity.type
_entity.pdbx_description
1 polymer ?
#
loop_
_entity_poly.entity_id
_entity_poly.type
_entity_poly.pdbx_seq_one_letter_code
_entity_poly.pdbx_strand_id
1 'polypeptide(L)' 'RPWDDWTERQRMTAEAKADLERFILTAPSRCREAFEFTVDNGGIQTFSDRLILLRADRD' A
#
# COMPACT_ATOMS: atom_id res chain seq x y z
N ARG A 1 0.85 1.24 -7.19
CA ARG A 1 2.11 0.45 -7.16
C ARG A 1 1.77 -1.02 -6.92
N PRO A 2 2.47 -1.98 -7.56
CA PRO A 2 2.33 -3.41 -7.23
C PRO A 2 2.72 -3.66 -5.77
N TRP A 3 1.89 -4.43 -5.06
CA TRP A 3 2.08 -4.70 -3.64
C TRP A 3 3.33 -5.54 -3.39
N ASP A 4 3.50 -6.65 -4.12
CA ASP A 4 4.61 -7.58 -3.97
C ASP A 4 5.96 -6.89 -4.19
N ASP A 5 6.13 -6.20 -5.32
CA ASP A 5 7.33 -5.43 -5.64
C ASP A 5 7.69 -4.40 -4.55
N TRP A 6 6.68 -3.77 -3.95
CA TRP A 6 6.90 -2.80 -2.89
C TRP A 6 7.33 -3.49 -1.60
N THR A 7 6.66 -4.56 -1.17
CA THR A 7 7.02 -5.30 0.06
C THR A 7 8.41 -5.92 -0.04
N GLU A 8 8.81 -6.39 -1.23
CA GLU A 8 10.16 -6.89 -1.48
C GLU A 8 11.21 -5.78 -1.37
N ARG A 9 10.94 -4.60 -1.95
CA ARG A 9 11.84 -3.44 -1.84
C ARG A 9 11.99 -2.94 -0.40
N GLN A 10 10.95 -3.09 0.43
CA GLN A 10 11.01 -2.81 1.87
C GLN A 10 11.73 -3.91 2.67
N ARG A 11 12.16 -5.01 2.03
CA ARG A 11 12.80 -6.18 2.66
C ARG A 11 11.95 -6.78 3.77
N MET A 12 10.63 -6.78 3.60
CA MET A 12 9.71 -7.39 4.57
C MET A 12 9.90 -8.90 4.62
N THR A 13 9.89 -9.48 5.82
CA THR A 13 9.76 -10.92 5.99
C THR A 13 8.36 -11.37 5.55
N ALA A 14 8.21 -12.64 5.17
CA ALA A 14 6.90 -13.19 4.79
C ALA A 14 5.86 -13.05 5.92
N GLU A 15 6.29 -13.21 7.17
CA GLU A 15 5.44 -13.04 8.35
C GLU A 15 4.98 -11.58 8.52
N ALA A 16 5.90 -10.62 8.46
CA ALA A 16 5.56 -9.20 8.57
C ALA A 16 4.62 -8.75 7.44
N LYS A 17 4.81 -9.29 6.23
CA LYS A 17 3.92 -9.04 5.08
C LYS A 17 2.52 -9.57 5.35
N ALA A 18 2.40 -10.82 5.79
CA ALA A 18 1.11 -11.45 6.08
C ALA A 18 0.35 -10.72 7.21
N ASP A 19 1.06 -10.25 8.23
CA ASP A 19 0.46 -9.47 9.31
C ASP A 19 -0.03 -8.10 8.83
N LEU A 20 0.74 -7.43 7.97
CA LEU A 20 0.34 -6.16 7.37
C LEU A 20 -0.87 -6.33 6.44
N GLU A 21 -0.91 -7.38 5.62
CA GLU A 21 -2.06 -7.70 4.77
C GLU A 21 -3.32 -7.94 5.61
N ARG A 22 -3.21 -8.73 6.68
CA ARG A 22 -4.32 -8.97 7.61
C ARG A 22 -4.80 -7.68 8.25
N PHE A 23 -3.89 -6.82 8.69
CA PHE A 23 -4.23 -5.52 9.25
C PHE A 23 -5.00 -4.65 8.25
N ILE A 24 -4.54 -4.56 7.00
CA ILE A 24 -5.20 -3.74 5.96
C ILE A 24 -6.58 -4.32 5.60
N LEU A 25 -6.70 -5.64 5.47
CA LEU A 25 -7.96 -6.30 5.11
C LEU A 25 -9.01 -6.20 6.23
N THR A 26 -8.59 -6.18 7.49
CA THR A 26 -9.48 -5.99 8.65
C THR A 26 -9.82 -4.53 8.92
N ALA A 27 -9.12 -3.58 8.28
CA ALA A 27 -9.38 -2.16 8.45
C ALA A 27 -10.73 -1.73 7.84
N PRO A 28 -11.38 -0.70 8.41
CA PRO A 28 -12.59 -0.10 7.85
C PRO A 28 -12.41 0.29 6.38
N SER A 29 -13.49 0.19 5.58
CA SER A 29 -13.44 0.43 4.13
C SER A 29 -12.86 1.81 3.78
N ARG A 30 -13.19 2.85 4.55
CA ARG A 30 -12.65 4.21 4.40
C ARG A 30 -11.12 4.28 4.37
N CYS A 31 -10.44 3.42 5.15
CA CYS A 31 -8.99 3.37 5.17
C CYS A 31 -8.47 2.75 3.89
N ARG A 32 -9.12 1.68 3.42
CA ARG A 32 -8.74 1.01 2.16
C ARG A 32 -8.96 1.91 0.94
N GLU A 33 -10.06 2.65 0.94
CA GLU A 33 -10.40 3.62 -0.11
C GLU A 33 -9.41 4.79 -0.16
N ALA A 34 -8.97 5.30 0.99
CA ALA A 34 -8.03 6.43 1.05
C ALA A 34 -6.68 6.14 0.37
N PHE A 35 -6.24 4.88 0.39
CA PHE A 35 -5.00 4.41 -0.25
C PHE A 35 -5.26 3.62 -1.53
N GLU A 36 -6.49 3.59 -2.03
CA GLU A 36 -6.87 2.92 -3.29
C GLU A 36 -6.37 1.46 -3.37
N PHE A 37 -6.50 0.72 -2.26
CA PHE A 37 -6.12 -0.69 -2.24
C PHE A 37 -7.01 -1.51 -3.18
N THR A 38 -6.38 -2.22 -4.12
CA THR A 38 -7.05 -3.23 -4.95
C THR A 38 -6.82 -4.60 -4.33
N VAL A 39 -7.89 -5.31 -4.01
CA VAL A 39 -7.87 -6.67 -3.45
C VAL A 39 -8.44 -7.63 -4.47
N ASP A 40 -7.70 -8.68 -4.82
CA ASP A 40 -8.15 -9.77 -5.67
C ASP A 40 -7.80 -11.12 -5.06
N ASN A 41 -8.71 -12.10 -5.16
CA ASN A 41 -8.59 -13.42 -4.55
C ASN A 41 -8.19 -13.40 -3.06
N GLY A 42 -8.60 -12.36 -2.34
CA GLY A 42 -8.29 -12.18 -0.92
C GLY A 42 -6.89 -11.61 -0.63
N GLY A 43 -6.09 -11.30 -1.65
CA GLY A 43 -4.76 -10.69 -1.53
C GLY A 43 -4.72 -9.25 -2.05
N ILE A 44 -3.82 -8.43 -1.51
CA ILE A 44 -3.61 -7.06 -1.98
C ILE A 44 -2.76 -7.11 -3.26
N GLN A 45 -3.28 -6.55 -4.34
CA GLN A 45 -2.58 -6.50 -5.63
C GLN A 45 -1.83 -5.19 -5.80
N THR A 46 -2.51 -4.07 -5.52
CA THR A 46 -1.95 -2.73 -5.69
C THR A 46 -2.47 -1.77 -4.63
N PHE A 47 -1.74 -0.67 -4.45
CA PHE A 47 -2.12 0.46 -3.62
C PHE A 47 -1.56 1.77 -4.18
N SER A 48 -2.08 2.90 -3.71
CA SER A 48 -1.60 4.25 -4.02
C SER A 48 -1.00 4.91 -2.79
N ASP A 49 0.27 5.34 -2.89
CA ASP A 49 0.96 6.12 -1.86
C ASP A 49 0.80 7.64 -2.05
N ARG A 50 0.00 8.05 -3.04
CA ARG A 50 -0.37 9.45 -3.37
C ARG A 50 0.77 10.45 -3.23
N LEU A 51 1.93 10.13 -3.79
CA LEU A 51 3.06 11.06 -3.80
C LEU A 51 2.73 12.32 -4.60
N ILE A 52 3.00 13.48 -4.01
CA ILE A 52 2.87 14.79 -4.66
C ILE A 52 4.28 15.31 -4.96
N LEU A 53 4.52 15.71 -6.22
CA LEU A 53 5.74 16.42 -6.60
C LEU A 53 5.52 17.92 -6.42
N LEU A 54 6.23 18.52 -5.47
CA LEU A 54 6.24 19.96 -5.28
C LEU A 54 7.49 20.55 -5.92
N ARG A 55 7.30 21.45 -6.89
CA ARG A 55 8.37 22.31 -7.41
C ARG A 55 8.16 23.71 -6.84
N ALA A 56 9.03 24.11 -5.93
CA ALA A 56 9.09 25.48 -5.45
C ALA A 56 10.08 26.27 -6.30
N ASP A 57 9.64 27.44 -6.78
CA ASP A 57 10.50 28.45 -7.41
C ASP A 57 10.80 29.54 -6.38
N ARG A 58 11.92 30.25 -6.52
CA ARG A 58 12.37 31.24 -5.54
C ARG A 58 12.52 32.59 -6.23
N ASP A 59 11.66 33.54 -5.86
CA ASP A 59 11.82 34.98 -6.15
C ASP A 59 12.89 35.62 -5.25
#